data_AF-A0A931QE92-F1
#
_entry.id   AF-A0A931QE92-F1
#
_cell.length_a   1.000
_cell.length_b   1.000
_cell.length_c   1.000
_cell.angle_alpha   90.00
_cell.angle_beta   90.00
_cell.angle_gamma   90.00
#
_symmetry.space_group_name_H-M   'P 1'
#
loop_
_entity.id
_entity.type
_entity.pdbx_description
1 polymer ?
#
loop_
_entity_poly.entity_id
_entity_poly.type
_entity_poly.pdbx_seq_one_letter_code
_entity_poly.pdbx_strand_id
1 'polypeptide(L)' 'MPNNKLAVIAIGGNSLIKDEKHKTVEDQYQAAKETTYHVADMIEASWDLVITHGNGPQVGFILRRSEIAH' A
#
# COMPACT_ATOMS: atom_id res chain seq x y z
N MET A 1 -11.83 -12.27 21.37
CA MET A 1 -11.57 -11.02 22.11
C MET A 1 -12.88 -10.24 22.15
N PRO A 2 -13.20 -9.49 23.22
CA PRO A 2 -14.44 -8.69 23.29
C PRO A 2 -14.55 -7.78 22.05
N ASN A 3 -15.77 -7.48 21.59
CA ASN A 3 -16.08 -6.75 20.34
C ASN A 3 -15.07 -5.65 19.96
N ASN A 4 -14.01 -6.02 19.24
CA ASN A 4 -13.09 -5.05 18.64
C ASN A 4 -13.86 -4.27 17.57
N LYS A 5 -13.55 -2.98 17.43
CA LYS A 5 -14.14 -2.19 16.36
C LYS A 5 -13.45 -2.56 15.04
N LEU A 6 -14.25 -2.74 13.98
CA LEU A 6 -13.75 -2.99 12.64
C LEU A 6 -13.48 -1.67 11.92
N ALA A 7 -12.27 -1.50 11.39
CA ALA A 7 -11.93 -0.41 10.47
C ALA A 7 -11.56 -0.97 9.09
N VAL A 8 -12.03 -0.30 8.04
CA VAL A 8 -11.61 -0.56 6.65
C VAL A 8 -10.71 0.58 6.21
N ILE A 9 -9.47 0.25 5.87
CA ILE A 9 -8.44 1.22 5.46
C ILE A 9 -8.23 1.10 3.96
N ALA A 10 -8.42 2.21 3.24
CA ALA A 10 -8.11 2.32 1.82
C ALA A 10 -6.80 3.09 1.65
N ILE A 11 -5.74 2.38 1.31
CA ILE A 11 -4.41 2.91 1.07
C ILE A 11 -4.34 3.43 -0.38
N GLY A 12 -4.06 4.72 -0.55
CA GLY A 12 -3.95 5.35 -1.87
C GLY A 12 -2.68 4.95 -2.63
N GLY A 13 -2.64 5.23 -3.94
CA GLY A 13 -1.47 4.91 -4.78
C GLY A 13 -0.18 5.62 -4.34
N ASN A 14 -0.30 6.80 -3.71
CA ASN A 14 0.84 7.56 -3.17
C ASN A 14 1.51 6.90 -1.95
N SER A 15 0.83 5.94 -1.32
CA SER A 15 1.39 5.14 -0.22
C SER A 15 2.30 4.02 -0.70
N LEU A 16 2.32 3.76 -2.01
CA LEU A 16 3.25 2.84 -2.65
C LEU A 16 4.28 3.59 -3.51
N ILE A 17 3.91 4.70 -4.15
CA ILE A 17 4.84 5.53 -4.93
C ILE A 17 4.80 6.96 -4.39
N LYS A 18 5.87 7.39 -3.70
CA LYS A 18 5.92 8.70 -3.05
C LYS A 18 5.99 9.85 -4.06
N ASP A 19 6.79 9.69 -5.11
CA ASP A 19 6.94 10.69 -6.18
C ASP A 19 7.54 10.05 -7.45
N GLU A 20 7.75 10.87 -8.49
CA GLU A 20 8.22 10.39 -9.78
C GLU A 20 9.63 9.78 -9.78
N LYS A 21 10.48 10.15 -8.82
CA LYS A 21 11.86 9.70 -8.68
C LYS A 21 11.96 8.39 -7.89
N HIS A 22 10.94 8.05 -7.11
CA HIS A 22 10.90 6.88 -6.23
C HIS A 22 9.93 5.82 -6.74
N LYS A 23 10.33 5.09 -7.79
CA LYS A 23 9.48 4.07 -8.46
C LYS A 23 10.06 2.65 -8.39
N THR A 24 11.23 2.46 -7.80
CA THR A 24 11.84 1.14 -7.70
C THR A 24 11.03 0.22 -6.78
N VAL A 25 11.29 -1.09 -6.85
CA VAL A 25 10.66 -2.05 -5.92
C VAL A 25 11.04 -1.71 -4.47
N GLU A 26 12.27 -1.29 -4.22
CA GLU A 26 12.74 -0.88 -2.90
C GLU A 26 12.01 0.38 -2.41
N ASP A 27 11.82 1.38 -3.27
CA ASP A 27 11.06 2.58 -2.92
C ASP A 27 9.63 2.24 -2.49
N GLN A 28 8.99 1.34 -3.25
CA GLN A 28 7.64 0.87 -2.94
C GLN A 28 7.58 0.12 -1.62
N TYR A 29 8.60 -0.70 -1.32
CA TYR A 29 8.73 -1.38 -0.04
C TYR A 29 8.87 -0.40 1.12
N GLN A 30 9.72 0.63 0.99
CA GLN A 30 9.90 1.62 2.05
C GLN A 30 8.64 2.47 2.27
N ALA A 31 7.91 2.82 1.20
CA ALA A 31 6.63 3.53 1.31
C ALA A 31 5.54 2.67 2.00
N ALA A 32 5.46 1.39 1.64
CA ALA A 32 4.56 0.44 2.31
C ALA A 32 4.91 0.27 3.79
N LYS A 33 6.20 0.14 4.11
CA LYS A 33 6.71 0.03 5.48
C LYS A 33 6.32 1.23 6.33
N GLU A 34 6.42 2.44 5.80
CA GLU A 34 5.98 3.65 6.50
C GLU A 34 4.49 3.59 6.85
N THR A 35 3.66 3.20 5.88
CA THR A 35 2.20 3.05 6.10
C THR A 35 1.89 1.99 7.17
N THR A 36 2.67 0.91 7.24
CA THR A 36 2.45 -0.16 8.22
C THR A 36 2.70 0.24 9.67
N TYR A 37 3.47 1.31 9.95
CA TYR A 37 3.61 1.81 11.32
C TYR A 37 2.25 2.28 11.88
N HIS A 38 1.49 3.03 11.09
CA HIS A 38 0.16 3.48 11.49
C HIS A 38 -0.84 2.31 11.63
N VAL A 39 -0.70 1.28 10.80
CA VAL A 39 -1.50 0.05 10.92
C VAL A 39 -1.19 -0.68 12.23
N ALA A 40 0.10 -0.76 12.60
CA ALA A 40 0.51 -1.38 13.86
C ALA A 40 -0.08 -0.64 15.07
N ASP A 41 -0.05 0.70 15.08
CA ASP A 41 -0.67 1.50 16.14
C ASP A 41 -2.18 1.19 16.31
N MET A 42 -2.89 0.97 15.19
CA MET A 42 -4.31 0.60 15.23
C MET A 42 -4.53 -0.82 15.77
N ILE A 43 -3.65 -1.76 15.44
CA ILE A 43 -3.69 -3.13 15.99
C ILE A 43 -3.45 -3.09 17.51
N GLU A 44 -2.47 -2.32 17.97
CA GLU A 44 -2.20 -2.13 19.40
C GLU A 44 -3.39 -1.48 20.12
N ALA A 45 -4.10 -0.57 19.45
CA ALA A 45 -5.34 0.01 19.93
C ALA A 45 -6.58 -0.93 19.83
N SER A 46 -6.36 -2.23 19.58
CA SER A 46 -7.40 -3.27 19.54
C SER A 46 -8.46 -3.07 18.46
N TRP A 47 -8.05 -2.61 17.27
CA TRP A 47 -8.90 -2.61 16.08
C TRP A 47 -8.74 -3.91 15.28
N ASP A 48 -9.86 -4.39 14.74
CA ASP A 48 -9.84 -5.36 13.65
C ASP A 48 -9.77 -4.59 12.33
N LEU A 49 -8.88 -4.98 11.42
CA LEU A 49 -8.57 -4.19 10.23
C LEU A 49 -8.82 -4.97 8.94
N VAL A 50 -9.43 -4.31 7.97
CA VAL A 50 -9.42 -4.72 6.56
C VAL A 50 -8.65 -3.68 5.78
N ILE A 51 -7.57 -4.09 5.11
CA ILE A 51 -6.69 -3.19 4.38
C ILE A 51 -6.87 -3.43 2.88
N THR A 52 -7.08 -2.35 2.15
CA THR A 52 -7.23 -2.36 0.69
C THR A 52 -6.31 -1.31 0.08
N HIS A 53 -5.96 -1.46 -1.19
CA HIS A 53 -5.16 -0.46 -1.89
C HIS A 53 -5.51 -0.37 -3.38
N GLY A 54 -5.19 0.75 -4.00
CA GLY A 54 -5.17 0.89 -5.46
C GLY A 54 -3.91 0.29 -6.08
N ASN A 55 -3.98 -0.17 -7.33
CA ASN A 55 -2.85 -0.80 -8.04
C ASN A 55 -2.56 -0.18 -9.43
N GLY A 56 -3.14 0.98 -9.74
CA GLY A 56 -3.08 1.60 -11.07
C GLY A 56 -1.65 1.78 -11.62
N PRO A 57 -0.73 2.44 -10.88
CA PRO A 57 0.66 2.59 -11.32
C PRO A 57 1.37 1.26 -11.56
N GLN A 58 1.11 0.26 -10.70
CA GLN A 58 1.73 -1.06 -10.79
C GLN A 58 1.27 -1.81 -12.05
N VAL A 59 -0.04 -1.83 -12.30
CA VAL A 59 -0.60 -2.45 -13.50
C VAL A 59 -0.13 -1.71 -14.76
N GLY A 60 -0.09 -0.37 -14.74
CA GLY A 60 0.42 0.43 -15.84
C GLY A 60 1.90 0.15 -16.16
N PHE A 61 2.74 -0.05 -15.13
CA PHE A 61 4.13 -0.43 -15.32
C PHE A 61 4.28 -1.83 -15.93
N ILE A 62 3.48 -2.80 -15.47
CA ILE A 62 3.48 -4.16 -16.02
C ILE A 62 3.05 -4.15 -17.49
N LEU A 63 1.99 -3.41 -17.83
CA LEU A 63 1.50 -3.28 -19.19
C LEU A 63 2.57 -2.68 -20.11
N ARG A 64 3.19 -1.56 -19.70
CA ARG A 64 4.24 -0.91 -20.49
C ARG A 64 5.45 -1.82 -20.72
N ARG A 65 5.83 -2.63 -19.73
CA ARG A 65 6.90 -3.64 -19.90
C ARG A 65 6.51 -4.71 -20.92
N SER A 66 5.25 -5.13 -20.95
CA SER A 66 4.76 -6.09 -21.94
C SER A 66 4.78 -5.50 -23.35
N GLU A 67 4.41 -4.23 -23.51
CA GLU A 67 4.39 -3.53 -24.81
C GLU A 67 5.81 -3.36 -25.40
N ILE A 68 6.81 -3.09 -24.56
CA ILE A 68 8.22 -2.90 -24.99
C ILE A 68 8.91 -4.23 -25.33
N ALA A 69 8.45 -5.34 -24.75
CA ALA A 69 9.05 -6.66 -24.95
C ALA A 69 8.57 -7.38 -26.23
N HIS A 70 7.59 -6.81 -26.93
CA HIS A 70 7.13 -7.24 -28.27
C HIS A 70 7.84 -6.45 -29.36
#